data_AF-T0S2M4-F1
#
_entry.id   AF-T0S2M4-F1
#
_cell.length_a   1.000
_cell.length_b   1.000
_cell.length_c   1.000
_cell.angle_alpha   90.00
_cell.angle_beta   90.00
_cell.angle_gamma   90.00
#
_symmetry.space_group_name_H-M   'P 1'
#
loop_
_entity.id
_entity.type
_entity.pdbx_description
1 polymer ?
#
loop_
_entity_poly.entity_id
_entity_poly.type
_entity_poly.pdbx_seq_one_letter_code
_entity_poly.pdbx_strand_id
1 'polypeptide(L)'
;MSALRVAVVGCSHGQLDAMYATIEHMNTMDPERPIQLLLCCGDFQSFRNETDMHCMACPDKYKELGVFHEYYTGAKVAPVLTIFIGGNHEASNYLQDLYYGGYVAPNIFYLGSAGVVNVNGVRIAGLSGIYKPHDFTFGHHESYPYDQSTMRSIYHVREFQVYQLGHLKKRESPIDIMLSHDWPRGIERYGRTDVLLRKKSFLRDEIARGEFGSPPNEFLLHSLRPKHWFSGHMHVKFAAIVRHSDEAMTKFLALDKCLPHRDFMQVTDIAPSSPFRGSDDGSVTLSMDKDWLAVLRATHHIASSVRLRPRVPEDDMAIEDADIAWVDTRLAEIAATSPDRASNPLAWIRPFELTAPPAYSAPSQLPVVGNPQTDALLALLKLPHVVTVPYVPVGAPPADPNAIELDDIEEVAAPVAVVEDPNALDIDDL
;
A
#
# COMPACT_ATOMS: atom_id res chain seq x y z
N MET A 1 12.05 -20.68 16.34
CA MET A 1 11.38 -19.54 15.68
C MET A 1 9.91 -19.66 15.99
N SER A 2 9.31 -18.71 16.69
CA SER A 2 7.86 -18.73 16.92
C SER A 2 7.17 -18.37 15.62
N ALA A 3 6.19 -19.17 15.20
CA ALA A 3 5.34 -18.82 14.08
C ALA A 3 4.46 -17.61 14.47
N LEU A 4 4.22 -16.71 13.53
CA LEU A 4 3.29 -15.60 13.69
C LEU A 4 1.86 -16.12 13.57
N ARG A 5 1.01 -15.85 14.55
CA ARG A 5 -0.41 -16.23 14.47
C ARG A 5 -1.19 -15.16 13.70
N VAL A 6 -1.63 -15.51 12.48
CA VAL A 6 -2.22 -14.58 11.52
C VAL A 6 -3.68 -14.92 11.29
N ALA A 7 -4.57 -13.93 11.42
CA ALA A 7 -5.93 -14.00 10.89
C ALA A 7 -5.95 -13.41 9.48
N VAL A 8 -6.67 -14.07 8.57
CA VAL A 8 -6.86 -13.61 7.19
C VAL A 8 -8.35 -13.43 6.95
N VAL A 9 -8.72 -12.33 6.30
CA VAL A 9 -10.09 -12.02 5.86
C VAL A 9 -10.13 -11.82 4.35
N GLY A 10 -11.23 -12.27 3.73
CA GLY A 10 -11.56 -12.01 2.32
C GLY A 10 -11.92 -10.55 2.09
N CYS A 11 -13.18 -10.27 1.76
CA CYS A 11 -13.68 -8.89 1.59
C CYS A 11 -14.25 -8.36 2.92
N SER A 12 -13.75 -7.22 3.40
CA SER A 12 -14.19 -6.65 4.68
C SER A 12 -15.52 -5.91 4.57
N HIS A 13 -15.76 -5.17 3.47
CA HIS A 13 -16.89 -4.27 3.25
C HIS A 13 -17.21 -3.36 4.45
N GLY A 14 -16.16 -2.78 5.05
CA GLY A 14 -16.30 -1.87 6.19
C GLY A 14 -16.73 -2.53 7.51
N GLN A 15 -16.84 -3.86 7.60
CA GLN A 15 -17.27 -4.59 8.80
C GLN A 15 -16.16 -4.74 9.86
N LEU A 16 -15.40 -3.68 10.14
CA LEU A 16 -14.25 -3.70 11.03
C LEU A 16 -14.61 -4.20 12.44
N ASP A 17 -15.69 -3.67 13.02
CA ASP A 17 -16.14 -4.05 14.35
C ASP A 17 -16.44 -5.56 14.46
N ALA A 18 -17.05 -6.16 13.43
CA ALA A 18 -17.35 -7.59 13.41
C ALA A 18 -16.06 -8.43 13.28
N MET A 19 -15.10 -7.99 12.46
CA MET A 19 -13.80 -8.65 12.34
C MET A 19 -13.04 -8.61 13.67
N TYR A 20 -12.94 -7.45 14.31
CA TYR A 20 -12.22 -7.31 15.57
C TYR A 20 -12.91 -8.04 16.73
N ALA A 21 -14.24 -7.97 16.85
CA ALA A 21 -14.97 -8.75 17.83
C ALA A 21 -14.75 -10.28 17.67
N THR A 22 -14.62 -10.75 16.42
CA THR A 22 -14.29 -12.16 16.14
C THR A 22 -12.87 -12.51 16.63
N ILE A 23 -11.90 -11.63 16.39
CA ILE A 23 -10.51 -11.80 16.84
C ILE A 23 -10.42 -11.79 18.36
N GLU A 24 -11.08 -10.84 19.01
CA GLU A 24 -11.13 -10.75 20.48
C GLU A 24 -11.74 -12.02 21.07
N HIS A 25 -12.84 -12.51 20.51
CA HIS A 25 -13.44 -13.77 20.92
C HIS A 25 -12.47 -14.95 20.77
N MET A 26 -11.77 -15.06 19.63
CA MET A 26 -10.75 -16.09 19.42
C MET A 26 -9.59 -15.99 20.43
N ASN A 27 -9.14 -14.77 20.74
CA ASN A 27 -8.11 -14.54 21.73
C ASN A 27 -8.57 -14.89 23.15
N THR A 28 -9.85 -14.68 23.48
CA THR A 28 -10.41 -15.11 24.78
C THR A 28 -10.47 -16.63 24.92
N MET A 29 -10.61 -17.35 23.80
CA MET A 29 -10.61 -18.81 23.78
C MET A 29 -9.21 -19.41 23.86
N ASP A 30 -8.17 -18.67 23.45
CA ASP A 30 -6.78 -19.10 23.45
C ASP A 30 -5.84 -17.94 23.85
N PRO A 31 -5.85 -17.55 25.14
CA PRO A 31 -5.13 -16.37 25.63
C PRO A 31 -3.61 -16.53 25.62
N GLU A 32 -3.09 -17.76 25.58
CA GLU A 32 -1.64 -18.03 25.54
C GLU A 32 -1.03 -17.75 24.17
N ARG A 33 -1.87 -17.69 23.12
CA ARG A 33 -1.44 -17.51 21.73
C ARG A 33 -2.35 -16.52 21.02
N PRO A 34 -2.40 -15.24 21.41
CA PRO A 34 -3.27 -14.28 20.75
C PRO A 34 -2.93 -14.14 19.26
N ILE A 35 -3.93 -13.79 18.46
CA ILE A 35 -3.75 -13.38 17.07
C ILE A 35 -2.90 -12.10 17.06
N GLN A 36 -1.83 -12.11 16.27
CA GLN A 36 -0.82 -11.05 16.24
C GLN A 36 -0.95 -10.13 15.03
N LEU A 37 -1.58 -10.61 13.96
CA LEU A 37 -1.71 -9.89 12.70
C LEU A 37 -3.05 -10.24 12.03
N LEU A 38 -3.74 -9.23 11.53
CA LEU A 38 -4.88 -9.38 10.63
C LEU A 38 -4.48 -8.95 9.21
N LEU A 39 -4.74 -9.81 8.22
CA LEU A 39 -4.56 -9.54 6.79
C LEU A 39 -5.91 -9.47 6.09
N CYS A 40 -6.20 -8.36 5.40
CA CYS A 40 -7.43 -8.18 4.63
C CYS A 40 -7.13 -8.16 3.13
N CYS A 41 -7.81 -9.00 2.37
CA CYS A 41 -7.56 -9.15 0.93
C CYS A 41 -8.30 -8.12 0.06
N GLY A 42 -8.71 -6.98 0.61
CA GLY A 42 -9.37 -5.87 -0.10
C GLY A 42 -10.85 -5.70 0.17
N ASP A 43 -11.45 -4.77 -0.57
CA ASP A 43 -12.75 -4.17 -0.26
C ASP A 43 -12.81 -3.74 1.21
N PHE A 44 -11.75 -3.05 1.66
CA PHE A 44 -11.58 -2.67 3.06
C PHE A 44 -12.51 -1.51 3.45
N GLN A 45 -12.74 -0.58 2.52
CA GLN A 45 -13.60 0.60 2.67
C GLN A 45 -13.12 1.56 3.77
N SER A 46 -11.89 2.06 3.62
CA SER A 46 -11.27 3.04 4.54
C SER A 46 -11.80 4.47 4.37
N PHE A 47 -13.13 4.67 4.47
CA PHE A 47 -13.75 5.99 4.29
C PHE A 47 -13.54 6.90 5.51
N ARG A 48 -12.78 7.99 5.35
CA ARG A 48 -12.58 8.99 6.42
C ARG A 48 -13.82 9.85 6.63
N ASN A 49 -14.56 10.08 5.55
CA ASN A 49 -15.76 10.92 5.45
C ASN A 49 -16.59 10.58 4.20
N GLU A 50 -17.67 11.31 3.99
CA GLU A 50 -18.62 11.13 2.89
C GLU A 50 -17.98 11.36 1.51
N THR A 51 -17.01 12.26 1.39
CA THR A 51 -16.28 12.50 0.12
C THR A 51 -15.56 11.24 -0.35
N ASP A 52 -14.87 10.54 0.57
CA ASP A 52 -14.21 9.28 0.26
C ASP A 52 -15.23 8.19 -0.12
N MET A 53 -16.36 8.11 0.59
CA MET A 53 -17.45 7.17 0.29
C MET A 53 -18.00 7.40 -1.13
N HIS A 54 -18.11 8.65 -1.57
CA HIS A 54 -18.57 8.98 -2.91
C HIS A 54 -17.55 8.64 -4.01
N CYS A 55 -16.28 8.42 -3.67
CA CYS A 55 -15.24 7.93 -4.57
C CYS A 55 -15.28 6.42 -4.79
N MET A 56 -16.14 5.68 -4.08
CA MET A 56 -16.33 4.25 -4.31
C MET A 56 -17.20 3.99 -5.54
N ALA A 57 -16.71 3.15 -6.46
CA ALA A 57 -17.45 2.70 -7.63
C ALA A 57 -18.55 1.69 -7.28
N CYS A 58 -19.70 2.17 -6.82
CA CYS A 58 -20.91 1.36 -6.64
C CYS A 58 -22.17 2.21 -6.83
N PRO A 59 -23.35 1.60 -7.08
CA PRO A 59 -24.61 2.33 -7.11
C PRO A 59 -24.88 3.06 -5.79
N ASP A 60 -25.34 4.31 -5.85
CA ASP A 60 -25.46 5.18 -4.66
C ASP A 60 -26.33 4.60 -3.54
N LYS A 61 -27.36 3.81 -3.88
CA LYS A 61 -28.22 3.12 -2.90
C LYS A 61 -27.49 2.08 -2.02
N TYR A 62 -26.26 1.71 -2.38
CA TYR A 62 -25.43 0.78 -1.61
C TYR A 62 -24.25 1.49 -0.93
N LYS A 63 -24.12 2.81 -1.08
CA LYS A 63 -23.06 3.57 -0.41
C LYS A 63 -23.43 3.75 1.06
N GLU A 64 -22.57 3.23 1.91
CA GLU A 64 -22.63 3.40 3.35
C GLU A 64 -21.25 3.81 3.85
N LEU A 65 -21.19 4.78 4.75
CA LEU A 65 -19.93 5.28 5.30
C LEU A 65 -19.19 4.19 6.12
N GLY A 66 -19.94 3.27 6.72
CA GLY A 66 -19.40 2.25 7.61
C GLY A 66 -18.82 2.86 8.90
N VAL A 67 -17.91 2.13 9.55
CA VAL A 67 -17.35 2.51 10.87
C VAL A 67 -15.89 2.97 10.80
N PHE A 68 -15.24 2.91 9.63
CA PHE A 68 -13.81 3.21 9.51
C PHE A 68 -13.47 4.64 10.00
N HIS A 69 -14.36 5.60 9.77
CA HIS A 69 -14.15 6.99 10.20
C HIS A 69 -13.92 7.11 11.72
N GLU A 70 -14.45 6.19 12.54
CA GLU A 70 -14.19 6.16 14.00
C GLU A 70 -12.77 5.66 14.34
N TYR A 71 -12.21 4.77 13.52
CA TYR A 71 -10.82 4.33 13.65
C TYR A 71 -9.87 5.42 13.17
N TYR A 72 -10.23 6.08 12.07
CA TYR A 72 -9.49 7.20 11.52
C TYR A 72 -9.33 8.34 12.53
N THR A 73 -10.39 8.70 13.29
CA THR A 73 -10.30 9.74 14.34
C THR A 73 -9.65 9.27 15.64
N GLY A 74 -9.40 7.97 15.79
CA GLY A 74 -8.91 7.38 17.04
C GLY A 74 -9.98 7.21 18.12
N ALA A 75 -11.26 7.42 17.81
CA ALA A 75 -12.36 7.07 18.71
C ALA A 75 -12.42 5.55 18.96
N LYS A 76 -12.03 4.76 17.96
CA LYS A 76 -11.71 3.34 18.06
C LYS A 76 -10.25 3.11 17.66
N VAL A 77 -9.64 2.06 18.19
CA VAL A 77 -8.28 1.63 17.83
C VAL A 77 -8.33 0.15 17.47
N ALA A 78 -7.68 -0.24 16.37
CA ALA A 78 -7.63 -1.65 15.99
C ALA A 78 -6.85 -2.45 17.06
N PRO A 79 -7.43 -3.53 17.62
CA PRO A 79 -6.82 -4.29 18.72
C PRO A 79 -5.62 -5.13 18.28
N VAL A 80 -5.41 -5.27 16.98
CA VAL A 80 -4.32 -6.04 16.36
C VAL A 80 -3.81 -5.30 15.13
N LEU A 81 -2.51 -5.41 14.85
CA LEU A 81 -1.93 -4.87 13.62
C LEU A 81 -2.73 -5.43 12.44
N THR A 82 -3.27 -4.53 11.63
CA THR A 82 -4.12 -4.87 10.50
C THR A 82 -3.48 -4.36 9.22
N ILE A 83 -3.12 -5.26 8.31
CA ILE A 83 -2.58 -4.91 6.99
C ILE A 83 -3.62 -5.25 5.94
N PHE A 84 -3.85 -4.34 4.99
CA PHE A 84 -4.76 -4.59 3.87
C PHE A 84 -4.19 -4.13 2.54
N ILE A 85 -4.67 -4.77 1.47
CA ILE A 85 -4.55 -4.30 0.08
C ILE A 85 -5.89 -3.72 -0.37
N GLY A 86 -5.93 -2.95 -1.45
CA GLY A 86 -7.17 -2.43 -2.02
C GLY A 86 -7.90 -3.48 -2.86
N GLY A 87 -9.24 -3.44 -2.84
CA GLY A 87 -10.12 -4.14 -3.77
C GLY A 87 -10.72 -3.21 -4.83
N ASN A 88 -11.97 -3.45 -5.21
CA ASN A 88 -12.73 -2.62 -6.15
C ASN A 88 -13.75 -1.70 -5.45
N HIS A 89 -13.96 -1.86 -4.14
CA HIS A 89 -14.82 -1.01 -3.32
C HIS A 89 -13.99 -0.31 -2.24
N GLU A 90 -13.40 0.83 -2.59
CA GLU A 90 -12.44 1.51 -1.73
C GLU A 90 -12.64 3.03 -1.70
N ALA A 91 -12.03 3.66 -0.70
CA ALA A 91 -11.75 5.09 -0.68
C ALA A 91 -10.58 5.40 -1.65
N SER A 92 -10.79 5.23 -2.96
CA SER A 92 -9.69 5.25 -3.94
C SER A 92 -8.89 6.53 -3.95
N ASN A 93 -9.52 7.68 -3.64
CA ASN A 93 -8.84 8.96 -3.46
C ASN A 93 -7.86 8.92 -2.29
N TYR A 94 -8.27 8.38 -1.15
CA TYR A 94 -7.38 8.26 0.02
C TYR A 94 -6.27 7.24 -0.22
N LEU A 95 -6.58 6.09 -0.82
CA LEU A 95 -5.58 5.08 -1.14
C LEU A 95 -4.60 5.55 -2.22
N GLN A 96 -5.00 6.47 -3.10
CA GLN A 96 -4.11 7.10 -4.08
C GLN A 96 -3.06 7.99 -3.41
N ASP A 97 -3.42 8.77 -2.37
CA ASP A 97 -2.46 9.56 -1.60
C ASP A 97 -1.40 8.67 -0.91
N LEU A 98 -1.76 7.42 -0.62
CA LEU A 98 -0.92 6.38 -0.02
C LEU A 98 -0.50 5.31 -1.06
N TYR A 99 -0.22 5.73 -2.30
CA TYR A 99 0.16 4.83 -3.40
C TYR A 99 1.29 3.84 -3.03
N TYR A 100 2.26 4.27 -2.20
CA TYR A 100 3.38 3.43 -1.74
C TYR A 100 3.13 2.74 -0.37
N GLY A 101 1.91 2.81 0.14
CA GLY A 101 1.51 2.28 1.44
C GLY A 101 1.69 3.27 2.59
N GLY A 102 1.11 2.92 3.73
CA GLY A 102 1.18 3.69 4.97
C GLY A 102 0.01 3.42 5.90
N TYR A 103 0.11 3.93 7.12
CA TYR A 103 -0.98 3.82 8.09
C TYR A 103 -2.16 4.70 7.68
N VAL A 104 -3.35 4.11 7.67
CA VAL A 104 -4.62 4.82 7.39
C VAL A 104 -5.39 5.17 8.67
N ALA A 105 -5.00 4.56 9.78
CA ALA A 105 -5.47 4.79 11.14
C ALA A 105 -4.44 4.15 12.10
N PRO A 106 -4.48 4.43 13.41
CA PRO A 106 -3.62 3.74 14.36
C PRO A 106 -3.78 2.22 14.25
N ASN A 107 -2.66 1.53 14.05
CA ASN A 107 -2.57 0.06 13.93
C ASN A 107 -3.26 -0.54 12.66
N ILE A 108 -3.63 0.28 11.68
CA ILE A 108 -4.18 -0.15 10.38
C ILE A 108 -3.31 0.37 9.24
N PHE A 109 -2.73 -0.52 8.46
CA PHE A 109 -1.74 -0.24 7.43
C PHE A 109 -2.22 -0.67 6.04
N TYR A 110 -2.26 0.28 5.10
CA TYR A 110 -2.46 0.00 3.68
C TYR A 110 -1.13 -0.36 3.03
N LEU A 111 -1.08 -1.46 2.29
CA LEU A 111 0.16 -1.92 1.66
C LEU A 111 0.59 -1.10 0.43
N GLY A 112 -0.29 -0.26 -0.10
CA GLY A 112 -0.06 0.51 -1.32
C GLY A 112 -0.68 -0.14 -2.57
N SER A 113 -0.50 0.49 -3.73
CA SER A 113 -0.90 -0.07 -5.03
C SER A 113 -0.22 -1.42 -5.27
N ALA A 114 1.05 -1.50 -4.90
CA ALA A 114 1.76 -2.73 -4.57
C ALA A 114 2.78 -2.42 -3.47
N GLY A 115 3.13 -3.42 -2.67
CA GLY A 115 4.07 -3.21 -1.58
C GLY A 115 4.60 -4.51 -0.98
N VAL A 116 5.74 -4.40 -0.31
CA VAL A 116 6.27 -5.46 0.58
C VAL A 116 6.68 -4.85 1.91
N VAL A 117 6.22 -5.48 2.99
CA VAL A 117 6.62 -5.15 4.36
C VAL A 117 7.06 -6.41 5.09
N ASN A 118 7.74 -6.21 6.21
CA ASN A 118 8.14 -7.29 7.11
C ASN A 118 7.40 -7.15 8.44
N VAL A 119 6.78 -8.24 8.90
CA VAL A 119 6.19 -8.32 10.24
C VAL A 119 6.83 -9.46 10.99
N ASN A 120 7.63 -9.14 12.00
CA ASN A 120 8.35 -10.12 12.82
C ASN A 120 9.05 -11.23 12.00
N GLY A 121 9.75 -10.84 10.93
CA GLY A 121 10.49 -11.72 10.03
C GLY A 121 9.68 -12.27 8.85
N VAL A 122 8.34 -12.22 8.90
CA VAL A 122 7.46 -12.68 7.82
C VAL A 122 7.40 -11.61 6.73
N ARG A 123 7.84 -11.93 5.51
CA ARG A 123 7.75 -11.03 4.36
C ARG A 123 6.37 -11.11 3.71
N ILE A 124 5.67 -9.98 3.64
CA ILE A 124 4.29 -9.87 3.17
C ILE A 124 4.29 -8.94 1.96
N ALA A 125 4.05 -9.52 0.79
CA ALA A 125 3.84 -8.78 -0.45
C ALA A 125 2.34 -8.67 -0.75
N GLY A 126 1.96 -7.65 -1.53
CA GLY A 126 0.61 -7.60 -2.05
C GLY A 126 0.45 -6.68 -3.25
N LEU A 127 -0.59 -6.96 -4.01
CA LEU A 127 -1.00 -6.24 -5.20
C LEU A 127 -2.47 -5.85 -5.04
N SER A 128 -2.72 -4.55 -5.00
CA SER A 128 -4.07 -4.00 -4.83
C SER A 128 -4.81 -3.94 -6.16
N GLY A 129 -6.13 -4.07 -6.09
CA GLY A 129 -7.04 -3.87 -7.22
C GLY A 129 -7.47 -5.15 -7.94
N ILE A 130 -8.13 -4.96 -9.08
CA ILE A 130 -8.59 -6.04 -9.96
C ILE A 130 -8.05 -5.88 -11.38
N TYR A 131 -7.83 -6.99 -12.07
CA TYR A 131 -7.34 -6.94 -13.44
C TYR A 131 -8.43 -6.52 -14.44
N LYS A 132 -8.09 -5.53 -15.28
CA LYS A 132 -8.81 -5.23 -16.52
C LYS A 132 -7.84 -5.04 -17.69
N PRO A 133 -7.98 -5.80 -18.78
CA PRO A 133 -7.00 -5.80 -19.87
C PRO A 133 -6.86 -4.45 -20.58
N HIS A 134 -7.94 -3.67 -20.63
CA HIS A 134 -7.95 -2.38 -21.34
C HIS A 134 -7.23 -1.25 -20.60
N ASP A 135 -7.02 -1.37 -19.29
CA ASP A 135 -6.29 -0.37 -18.48
C ASP A 135 -4.90 -0.85 -18.06
N PHE A 136 -4.64 -2.16 -18.13
CA PHE A 136 -3.45 -2.81 -17.59
C PHE A 136 -2.14 -2.15 -18.02
N THR A 137 -2.02 -1.76 -19.29
CA THR A 137 -0.78 -1.21 -19.83
C THR A 137 -0.63 0.30 -19.62
N PHE A 138 -1.61 1.01 -19.06
CA PHE A 138 -1.52 2.47 -18.89
C PHE A 138 -0.80 2.89 -17.60
N GLY A 139 -0.34 4.14 -17.57
CA GLY A 139 0.00 4.82 -16.31
C GLY A 139 -1.23 5.08 -15.42
N HIS A 140 -0.95 5.46 -14.17
CA HIS A 140 -1.93 5.88 -13.18
C HIS A 140 -2.30 7.35 -13.42
N HIS A 141 -3.23 7.58 -14.33
CA HIS A 141 -3.59 8.89 -14.87
C HIS A 141 -4.82 9.51 -14.22
N GLU A 142 -5.47 8.74 -13.35
CA GLU A 142 -6.62 9.15 -12.58
C GLU A 142 -6.23 10.25 -11.60
N SER A 143 -7.08 11.26 -11.48
CA SER A 143 -6.92 12.32 -10.48
C SER A 143 -8.29 12.67 -9.91
N TYR A 144 -8.32 12.99 -8.62
CA TYR A 144 -9.52 13.51 -7.97
C TYR A 144 -9.77 14.97 -8.42
N PRO A 145 -11.02 15.39 -8.70
CA PRO A 145 -12.26 14.61 -8.63
C PRO A 145 -12.41 13.59 -9.77
N TYR A 146 -12.85 12.38 -9.42
CA TYR A 146 -13.05 11.30 -10.40
C TYR A 146 -14.36 11.46 -11.18
N ASP A 147 -14.32 11.07 -12.45
CA ASP A 147 -15.52 10.79 -13.24
C ASP A 147 -15.92 9.31 -13.13
N GLN A 148 -16.98 8.90 -13.83
CA GLN A 148 -17.43 7.52 -13.81
C GLN A 148 -16.39 6.52 -14.34
N SER A 149 -15.57 6.91 -15.31
CA SER A 149 -14.51 6.07 -15.85
C SER A 149 -13.34 5.97 -14.87
N THR A 150 -12.80 7.10 -14.40
CA THR A 150 -11.61 7.14 -13.54
C THR A 150 -11.87 6.58 -12.15
N MET A 151 -13.10 6.69 -11.64
CA MET A 151 -13.54 6.03 -10.41
C MET A 151 -13.45 4.50 -10.51
N ARG A 152 -13.50 3.92 -11.72
CA ARG A 152 -13.32 2.48 -11.95
C ARG A 152 -11.86 2.14 -12.24
N SER A 153 -11.22 2.90 -13.12
CA SER A 153 -9.85 2.57 -13.58
C SER A 153 -8.78 2.78 -12.51
N ILE A 154 -9.03 3.60 -11.48
CA ILE A 154 -8.10 3.84 -10.35
C ILE A 154 -7.71 2.58 -9.58
N TYR A 155 -8.63 1.62 -9.45
CA TYR A 155 -8.35 0.34 -8.75
C TYR A 155 -8.03 -0.80 -9.72
N HIS A 156 -7.84 -0.53 -11.01
CA HIS A 156 -7.39 -1.58 -11.91
C HIS A 156 -5.87 -1.83 -11.77
N VAL A 157 -5.46 -3.08 -11.75
CA VAL A 157 -4.03 -3.45 -11.70
C VAL A 157 -3.29 -2.89 -12.93
N ARG A 158 -2.07 -2.34 -12.76
CA ARG A 158 -1.19 -1.97 -13.88
C ARG A 158 0.01 -2.90 -14.03
N GLU A 159 0.51 -2.98 -15.26
CA GLU A 159 1.72 -3.69 -15.65
C GLU A 159 2.92 -3.24 -14.81
N PHE A 160 3.01 -1.95 -14.48
CA PHE A 160 4.11 -1.39 -13.70
C PHE A 160 4.25 -2.00 -12.30
N GLN A 161 3.16 -2.19 -11.54
CA GLN A 161 3.26 -2.79 -10.20
C GLN A 161 3.65 -4.27 -10.26
N VAL A 162 3.17 -4.98 -11.30
CA VAL A 162 3.49 -6.39 -11.54
C VAL A 162 4.96 -6.55 -11.89
N TYR A 163 5.47 -5.63 -12.71
CA TYR A 163 6.89 -5.53 -13.03
C TYR A 163 7.73 -5.30 -11.78
N GLN A 164 7.36 -4.34 -10.92
CA GLN A 164 8.07 -4.10 -9.65
C GLN A 164 8.13 -5.36 -8.77
N LEU A 165 6.99 -6.00 -8.52
CA LEU A 165 6.96 -7.24 -7.74
C LEU A 165 7.78 -8.37 -8.38
N GLY A 166 7.82 -8.44 -9.72
CA GLY A 166 8.60 -9.42 -10.46
C GLY A 166 10.11 -9.41 -10.18
N HIS A 167 10.68 -8.27 -9.78
CA HIS A 167 12.11 -8.16 -9.39
C HIS A 167 12.46 -8.95 -8.13
N LEU A 168 11.46 -9.37 -7.33
CA LEU A 168 11.67 -10.10 -6.08
C LEU A 168 11.78 -11.61 -6.28
N LYS A 169 11.76 -12.10 -7.52
CA LYS A 169 12.01 -13.51 -7.82
C LYS A 169 13.44 -13.90 -7.44
N LYS A 170 13.62 -15.13 -6.96
CA LYS A 170 14.93 -15.75 -6.67
C LYS A 170 15.82 -14.97 -5.67
N ARG A 171 15.23 -14.17 -4.77
CA ARG A 171 15.96 -13.55 -3.65
C ARG A 171 16.31 -14.58 -2.58
N GLU A 172 17.38 -14.34 -1.82
CA GLU A 172 17.82 -15.23 -0.73
C GLU A 172 16.72 -15.43 0.33
N SER A 173 16.00 -14.35 0.66
CA SER A 173 14.82 -14.39 1.52
C SER A 173 13.57 -14.40 0.64
N PRO A 174 12.81 -15.49 0.52
CA PRO A 174 11.62 -15.52 -0.32
C PRO A 174 10.44 -14.77 0.33
N ILE A 175 9.43 -14.44 -0.48
CA ILE A 175 8.16 -13.91 0.02
C ILE A 175 7.40 -15.02 0.77
N ASP A 176 7.00 -14.76 2.02
CA ASP A 176 6.23 -15.72 2.81
C ASP A 176 4.75 -15.69 2.45
N ILE A 177 4.20 -14.48 2.28
CA ILE A 177 2.78 -14.25 2.02
C ILE A 177 2.64 -13.30 0.83
N MET A 178 1.78 -13.65 -0.13
CA MET A 178 1.31 -12.75 -1.17
C MET A 178 -0.19 -12.52 -1.04
N LEU A 179 -0.61 -11.26 -1.09
CA LEU A 179 -2.01 -10.83 -1.08
C LEU A 179 -2.43 -10.33 -2.47
N SER A 180 -3.61 -10.73 -2.93
CA SER A 180 -4.26 -10.13 -4.10
C SER A 180 -5.77 -10.10 -3.91
N HIS A 181 -6.47 -9.11 -4.46
CA HIS A 181 -7.93 -9.09 -4.30
C HIS A 181 -8.60 -10.15 -5.18
N ASP A 182 -8.39 -10.05 -6.50
CA ASP A 182 -8.81 -11.09 -7.44
C ASP A 182 -7.80 -12.26 -7.47
N TRP A 183 -8.28 -13.41 -7.94
CA TRP A 183 -7.53 -14.66 -7.84
C TRP A 183 -6.49 -14.79 -8.94
N PRO A 184 -5.35 -15.48 -8.73
CA PRO A 184 -4.50 -15.93 -9.83
C PRO A 184 -5.31 -16.71 -10.86
N ARG A 185 -5.13 -16.38 -12.15
CA ARG A 185 -5.83 -17.09 -13.22
C ARG A 185 -5.49 -18.59 -13.20
N GLY A 186 -6.50 -19.43 -13.35
CA GLY A 186 -6.33 -20.88 -13.39
C GLY A 186 -6.11 -21.55 -12.02
N ILE A 187 -6.17 -20.80 -10.91
CA ILE A 187 -5.93 -21.36 -9.56
C ILE A 187 -6.94 -22.46 -9.18
N GLU A 188 -8.12 -22.47 -9.79
CA GLU A 188 -9.15 -23.47 -9.56
C GLU A 188 -8.63 -24.89 -9.86
N ARG A 189 -7.73 -25.02 -10.84
CA ARG A 189 -7.16 -26.31 -11.29
C ARG A 189 -6.34 -27.02 -10.21
N TYR A 190 -5.92 -26.28 -9.18
CA TYR A 190 -5.11 -26.77 -8.07
C TYR A 190 -5.94 -27.13 -6.83
N GLY A 191 -7.27 -27.07 -6.92
CA GLY A 191 -8.19 -27.37 -5.84
C GLY A 191 -9.42 -28.14 -6.30
N ARG A 192 -10.52 -28.01 -5.55
CA ARG A 192 -11.78 -28.72 -5.83
C ARG A 192 -12.72 -27.89 -6.70
N THR A 193 -12.42 -27.77 -8.00
CA THR A 193 -13.24 -27.04 -8.97
C THR A 193 -14.69 -27.52 -9.01
N ASP A 194 -14.93 -28.81 -8.77
CA ASP A 194 -16.27 -29.38 -8.68
C ASP A 194 -17.09 -28.76 -7.53
N VAL A 195 -16.48 -28.52 -6.37
CA VAL A 195 -17.12 -27.86 -5.22
C VAL A 195 -17.32 -26.38 -5.50
N LEU A 196 -16.34 -25.71 -6.12
CA LEU A 196 -16.45 -24.31 -6.53
C LEU A 196 -17.65 -24.10 -7.46
N LEU A 197 -17.77 -24.91 -8.51
CA LEU A 197 -18.85 -24.80 -9.51
C LEU A 197 -20.24 -25.18 -8.96
N ARG A 198 -20.31 -25.97 -7.87
CA ARG A 198 -21.57 -26.18 -7.13
C ARG A 198 -22.03 -24.91 -6.41
N LYS A 199 -21.09 -24.14 -5.86
CA LYS A 199 -21.38 -22.88 -5.15
C LYS A 199 -21.56 -21.69 -6.11
N LYS A 200 -20.81 -21.68 -7.22
CA LYS A 200 -20.68 -20.56 -8.17
C LYS A 200 -20.75 -21.07 -9.61
N SER A 201 -21.92 -21.56 -10.01
CA SER A 201 -22.12 -22.20 -11.31
C SER A 201 -21.84 -21.29 -12.51
N PHE A 202 -22.01 -19.97 -12.36
CA PHE A 202 -21.74 -18.97 -13.40
C PHE A 202 -20.27 -18.87 -13.80
N LEU A 203 -19.34 -19.40 -12.99
CA LEU A 203 -17.91 -19.44 -13.33
C LEU A 203 -17.56 -20.50 -14.38
N ARG A 204 -18.50 -21.40 -14.72
CA ARG A 204 -18.26 -22.54 -15.60
C ARG A 204 -17.69 -22.13 -16.96
N ASP A 205 -18.30 -21.14 -17.59
CA ASP A 205 -17.92 -20.73 -18.95
C ASP A 205 -16.58 -19.99 -18.98
N GLU A 206 -16.29 -19.22 -17.93
CA GLU A 206 -15.01 -18.51 -17.78
C GLU A 206 -13.86 -19.48 -17.49
N ILE A 207 -14.08 -20.46 -16.61
CA ILE A 207 -13.13 -21.54 -16.32
C ILE A 207 -12.88 -22.38 -17.58
N ALA A 208 -13.93 -22.74 -18.32
CA ALA A 208 -13.80 -23.53 -19.54
C ALA A 208 -12.97 -22.82 -20.63
N ARG A 209 -13.04 -21.50 -20.71
CA ARG A 209 -12.22 -20.67 -21.62
C ARG A 209 -10.81 -20.39 -21.09
N GLY A 210 -10.51 -20.78 -19.85
CA GLY A 210 -9.23 -20.49 -19.22
C GLY A 210 -9.03 -19.01 -18.88
N GLU A 211 -10.12 -18.28 -18.68
CA GLU A 211 -10.09 -16.83 -18.41
C GLU A 211 -10.32 -16.49 -16.93
N PHE A 212 -10.70 -17.47 -16.11
CA PHE A 212 -11.08 -17.22 -14.72
C PHE A 212 -9.88 -16.80 -13.87
N GLY A 213 -9.91 -15.54 -13.44
CA GLY A 213 -8.91 -14.90 -12.58
C GLY A 213 -7.98 -13.93 -13.34
N SER A 214 -6.96 -13.45 -12.64
CA SER A 214 -6.03 -12.40 -13.06
C SER A 214 -4.75 -13.02 -13.66
N PRO A 215 -4.47 -12.81 -14.96
CA PRO A 215 -3.21 -13.21 -15.58
C PRO A 215 -1.97 -12.61 -14.89
N PRO A 216 -1.96 -11.33 -14.45
CA PRO A 216 -0.83 -10.81 -13.69
C PRO A 216 -0.57 -11.54 -12.37
N ASN A 217 -1.63 -11.93 -11.64
CA ASN A 217 -1.50 -12.71 -10.42
C ASN A 217 -1.00 -14.13 -10.70
N GLU A 218 -1.41 -14.76 -11.81
CA GLU A 218 -0.84 -16.04 -12.27
C GLU A 218 0.66 -15.93 -12.51
N PHE A 219 1.10 -14.88 -13.22
CA PHE A 219 2.52 -14.62 -13.45
C PHE A 219 3.30 -14.48 -12.13
N LEU A 220 2.80 -13.68 -11.18
CA LEU A 220 3.46 -13.47 -9.89
C LEU A 220 3.46 -14.74 -9.03
N LEU A 221 2.38 -15.53 -9.04
CA LEU A 221 2.28 -16.80 -8.31
C LEU A 221 3.40 -17.76 -8.72
N HIS A 222 3.64 -17.90 -10.02
CA HIS A 222 4.67 -18.79 -10.55
C HIS A 222 6.08 -18.18 -10.51
N SER A 223 6.20 -16.85 -10.50
CA SER A 223 7.50 -16.16 -10.43
C SER A 223 8.04 -16.07 -9.00
N LEU A 224 7.20 -15.65 -8.05
CA LEU A 224 7.59 -15.41 -6.66
C LEU A 224 7.48 -16.65 -5.79
N ARG A 225 6.54 -17.56 -6.12
CA ARG A 225 6.35 -18.85 -5.44
C ARG A 225 6.25 -18.72 -3.91
N PRO A 226 5.37 -17.83 -3.40
CA PRO A 226 5.29 -17.58 -1.96
C PRO A 226 4.77 -18.82 -1.21
N LYS A 227 5.06 -18.94 0.09
CA LYS A 227 4.53 -20.07 0.89
C LYS A 227 2.99 -20.03 0.96
N HIS A 228 2.43 -18.83 1.09
CA HIS A 228 0.99 -18.60 1.15
C HIS A 228 0.55 -17.54 0.15
N TRP A 229 -0.61 -17.77 -0.47
CA TRP A 229 -1.30 -16.78 -1.27
C TRP A 229 -2.73 -16.62 -0.76
N PHE A 230 -3.12 -15.39 -0.42
CA PHE A 230 -4.46 -15.09 0.08
C PHE A 230 -5.22 -14.16 -0.87
N SER A 231 -6.49 -14.48 -1.11
CA SER A 231 -7.36 -13.67 -1.98
C SER A 231 -8.80 -13.51 -1.48
N GLY A 232 -9.50 -12.51 -2.03
CA GLY A 232 -10.89 -12.19 -1.73
C GLY A 232 -11.78 -12.29 -2.97
N HIS A 233 -12.56 -11.24 -3.22
CA HIS A 233 -13.37 -10.93 -4.40
C HIS A 233 -14.52 -11.90 -4.77
N MET A 234 -14.25 -13.20 -4.87
CA MET A 234 -15.21 -14.18 -5.41
C MET A 234 -16.32 -14.58 -4.43
N HIS A 235 -16.25 -14.10 -3.18
CA HIS A 235 -17.23 -14.37 -2.12
C HIS A 235 -17.50 -15.87 -1.96
N VAL A 236 -16.42 -16.65 -1.84
CA VAL A 236 -16.44 -18.10 -1.61
C VAL A 236 -15.12 -18.56 -1.03
N LYS A 237 -15.18 -19.40 0.00
CA LYS A 237 -13.99 -20.10 0.48
C LYS A 237 -13.53 -21.15 -0.52
N PHE A 238 -12.26 -21.06 -0.91
CA PHE A 238 -11.60 -22.02 -1.79
C PHE A 238 -10.14 -22.20 -1.37
N ALA A 239 -9.68 -23.45 -1.36
CA ALA A 239 -8.31 -23.79 -1.02
C ALA A 239 -7.68 -24.60 -2.15
N ALA A 240 -6.42 -24.31 -2.45
CA ALA A 240 -5.65 -24.94 -3.51
C ALA A 240 -4.19 -25.15 -3.06
N ILE A 241 -3.52 -26.14 -3.65
CA ILE A 241 -2.09 -26.36 -3.44
C ILE A 241 -1.40 -26.34 -4.80
N VAL A 242 -0.56 -25.33 -5.02
CA VAL A 242 0.23 -25.18 -6.23
C VAL A 242 1.59 -25.79 -5.97
N ARG A 243 1.96 -26.83 -6.72
CA ARG A 243 3.29 -27.43 -6.67
C ARG A 243 4.14 -26.80 -7.76
N HIS A 244 5.26 -26.18 -7.37
CA HIS A 244 6.23 -25.59 -8.28
C HIS A 244 7.25 -26.64 -8.73
N SER A 245 8.02 -26.32 -9.77
CA SER A 245 8.97 -27.24 -10.41
C SER A 245 10.09 -27.74 -9.50
N ASP A 246 10.39 -27.01 -8.43
CA ASP A 246 11.45 -27.29 -7.44
C ASP A 246 10.92 -27.85 -6.12
N GLU A 247 9.77 -28.53 -6.17
CA GLU A 247 9.06 -29.09 -5.01
C GLU A 247 8.51 -28.07 -4.00
N ALA A 248 8.82 -26.78 -4.16
CA ALA A 248 8.21 -25.70 -3.40
C ALA A 248 6.68 -25.71 -3.60
N MET A 249 5.94 -25.34 -2.56
CA MET A 249 4.48 -25.31 -2.60
C MET A 249 3.94 -23.97 -2.14
N THR A 250 2.97 -23.46 -2.90
CA THR A 250 2.13 -22.33 -2.46
C THR A 250 0.78 -22.87 -1.99
N LYS A 251 0.42 -22.54 -0.74
CA LYS A 251 -0.92 -22.77 -0.19
C LYS A 251 -1.79 -21.57 -0.55
N PHE A 252 -2.72 -21.78 -1.46
CA PHE A 252 -3.70 -20.76 -1.82
C PHE A 252 -4.94 -20.88 -0.94
N LEU A 253 -5.43 -19.75 -0.43
CA LEU A 253 -6.69 -19.65 0.25
C LEU A 253 -7.43 -18.38 -0.16
N ALA A 254 -8.63 -18.54 -0.68
CA ALA A 254 -9.58 -17.47 -0.84
C ALA A 254 -10.70 -17.58 0.20
N LEU A 255 -11.23 -16.44 0.63
CA LEU A 255 -12.26 -16.35 1.67
C LEU A 255 -13.49 -15.56 1.19
N ASP A 256 -14.60 -15.77 1.90
CA ASP A 256 -15.85 -15.06 1.63
C ASP A 256 -15.81 -13.63 2.22
N LYS A 257 -16.86 -12.84 1.97
CA LYS A 257 -17.04 -11.54 2.60
C LYS A 257 -17.51 -11.65 4.05
N CYS A 258 -17.16 -10.65 4.87
CA CYS A 258 -17.55 -10.56 6.28
C CYS A 258 -19.07 -10.40 6.43
N LEU A 259 -19.79 -11.52 6.50
CA LEU A 259 -21.23 -11.59 6.73
C LEU A 259 -21.57 -12.80 7.62
N PRO A 260 -22.73 -12.78 8.30
CA PRO A 260 -23.19 -13.90 9.11
C PRO A 260 -23.20 -15.23 8.33
N HIS A 261 -22.74 -16.30 9.00
CA HIS A 261 -22.70 -17.67 8.47
C HIS A 261 -21.85 -17.85 7.19
N ARG A 262 -20.87 -16.96 6.96
CA ARG A 262 -19.90 -17.06 5.87
C ARG A 262 -18.53 -17.44 6.37
N ASP A 263 -17.78 -18.13 5.51
CA ASP A 263 -16.38 -18.49 5.74
C ASP A 263 -15.46 -17.29 5.44
N PHE A 264 -15.60 -16.19 6.19
CA PHE A 264 -14.92 -14.92 5.89
C PHE A 264 -13.54 -14.78 6.52
N MET A 265 -13.25 -15.51 7.60
CA MET A 265 -12.00 -15.43 8.34
C MET A 265 -11.36 -16.82 8.52
N GLN A 266 -10.03 -16.88 8.42
CA GLN A 266 -9.26 -18.06 8.79
C GLN A 266 -8.00 -17.67 9.55
N VAL A 267 -7.72 -18.39 10.65
CA VAL A 267 -6.50 -18.22 11.44
C VAL A 267 -5.49 -19.30 11.06
N THR A 268 -4.23 -18.91 10.91
CA THR A 268 -3.12 -19.81 10.59
C THR A 268 -1.82 -19.34 11.23
N ASP A 269 -0.94 -20.28 11.54
CA ASP A 269 0.42 -20.00 11.99
C ASP A 269 1.36 -19.93 10.79
N ILE A 270 2.18 -18.88 10.72
CA ILE A 270 3.11 -18.66 9.60
C ILE A 270 4.52 -18.48 10.16
N ALA A 271 5.41 -19.42 9.82
CA ALA A 271 6.81 -19.34 10.17
C ALA A 271 7.58 -18.52 9.11
N PRO A 272 8.43 -17.56 9.52
CA PRO A 272 9.23 -16.78 8.58
C PRO A 272 10.21 -17.69 7.81
N SER A 273 10.54 -17.31 6.57
CA SER A 273 11.52 -18.05 5.76
C SER A 273 12.95 -17.87 6.25
N SER A 274 13.24 -16.71 6.82
CA SER A 274 14.56 -16.36 7.34
C SER A 274 14.53 -16.33 8.87
N PRO A 275 15.62 -16.72 9.56
CA PRO A 275 15.71 -16.61 11.00
C PRO A 275 15.45 -15.17 11.45
N PHE A 276 14.49 -15.01 12.35
CA PHE A 276 14.15 -13.74 12.95
C PHE A 276 14.23 -13.84 14.47
N ARG A 277 14.91 -12.89 15.09
CA ARG A 277 14.82 -12.64 16.53
C ARG A 277 13.77 -11.56 16.73
N GLY A 278 12.62 -11.97 17.27
CA GLY A 278 11.61 -11.03 17.75
C GLY A 278 12.12 -10.23 18.95
N SER A 279 11.34 -9.22 19.31
CA SER A 279 11.55 -8.52 20.56
C SER A 279 11.33 -9.45 21.75
N ASP A 280 12.07 -9.20 22.83
CA ASP A 280 11.98 -10.01 24.06
C ASP A 280 10.62 -9.88 24.75
N ASP A 281 9.87 -8.81 24.46
CA ASP A 281 8.52 -8.56 24.98
C ASP A 281 7.39 -9.18 24.14
N GLY A 282 7.72 -9.83 23.01
CA GLY A 282 6.74 -10.44 22.10
C GLY A 282 5.94 -9.43 21.27
N SER A 283 6.32 -8.15 21.25
CA SER A 283 5.67 -7.13 20.44
C SER A 283 5.71 -7.42 18.94
N VAL A 284 4.66 -6.96 18.25
CA VAL A 284 4.53 -7.08 16.80
C VAL A 284 5.06 -5.81 16.15
N THR A 285 6.13 -5.92 15.38
CA THR A 285 6.74 -4.78 14.69
C THR A 285 6.56 -4.90 13.19
N LEU A 286 6.05 -3.83 12.57
CA LEU A 286 6.03 -3.65 11.12
C LEU A 286 7.26 -2.85 10.70
N SER A 287 8.00 -3.38 9.74
CA SER A 287 9.17 -2.76 9.14
C SER A 287 9.04 -2.70 7.61
N MET A 288 9.67 -1.71 7.01
CA MET A 288 9.90 -1.66 5.56
C MET A 288 10.73 -2.86 5.10
N ASP A 289 10.50 -3.29 3.87
CA ASP A 289 11.28 -4.33 3.23
C ASP A 289 12.44 -3.74 2.41
N LYS A 290 13.67 -4.16 2.71
CA LYS A 290 14.87 -3.61 2.06
C LYS A 290 14.88 -3.83 0.54
N ASP A 291 14.56 -5.05 0.09
CA ASP A 291 14.56 -5.34 -1.35
C ASP A 291 13.49 -4.50 -2.05
N TRP A 292 12.34 -4.30 -1.41
CA TRP A 292 11.29 -3.46 -1.96
C TRP A 292 11.69 -1.99 -2.07
N LEU A 293 12.39 -1.43 -1.08
CA LEU A 293 12.94 -0.08 -1.18
C LEU A 293 13.90 0.06 -2.38
N ALA A 294 14.71 -0.96 -2.63
CA ALA A 294 15.61 -1.00 -3.79
C ALA A 294 14.81 -1.09 -5.11
N VAL A 295 13.78 -1.94 -5.18
CA VAL A 295 12.87 -2.04 -6.33
C VAL A 295 12.21 -0.68 -6.62
N LEU A 296 11.61 -0.05 -5.61
CA LEU A 296 10.95 1.24 -5.76
C LEU A 296 11.90 2.27 -6.37
N ARG A 297 13.11 2.38 -5.85
CA ARG A 297 14.12 3.31 -6.36
C ARG A 297 14.57 2.96 -7.79
N ALA A 298 14.93 1.71 -8.05
CA ALA A 298 15.47 1.28 -9.34
C ALA A 298 14.44 1.44 -10.47
N THR A 299 13.15 1.28 -10.16
CA THR A 299 12.06 1.31 -11.15
C THR A 299 11.33 2.65 -11.24
N HIS A 300 11.64 3.62 -10.37
CA HIS A 300 10.89 4.88 -10.27
C HIS A 300 10.82 5.68 -11.58
N HIS A 301 11.87 5.62 -12.38
CA HIS A 301 11.97 6.30 -13.68
C HIS A 301 10.95 5.79 -14.72
N ILE A 302 10.30 4.65 -14.48
CA ILE A 302 9.25 4.06 -15.33
C ILE A 302 7.84 4.49 -14.85
N ALA A 303 7.70 4.98 -13.61
CA ALA A 303 6.42 5.43 -13.08
C ALA A 303 5.79 6.48 -14.01
N SER A 304 4.47 6.43 -14.17
CA SER A 304 3.77 7.25 -15.15
C SER A 304 2.40 7.64 -14.65
N SER A 305 2.11 8.94 -14.73
CA SER A 305 0.81 9.54 -14.41
C SER A 305 -0.01 9.95 -15.64
N VAL A 306 0.32 9.39 -16.80
CA VAL A 306 -0.38 9.68 -18.06
C VAL A 306 -1.04 8.44 -18.64
N ARG A 307 -2.11 8.65 -19.41
CA ARG A 307 -2.87 7.59 -20.08
C ARG A 307 -2.17 7.10 -21.35
N LEU A 308 -0.91 6.69 -21.19
CA LEU A 308 -0.06 6.11 -22.23
C LEU A 308 0.63 4.88 -21.66
N ARG A 309 1.11 4.01 -22.56
CA ARG A 309 1.88 2.83 -22.15
C ARG A 309 3.26 3.24 -21.65
N PRO A 310 3.59 3.04 -20.35
CA PRO A 310 4.95 3.21 -19.88
C PRO A 310 5.87 2.20 -20.58
N ARG A 311 7.14 2.56 -20.79
CA ARG A 311 8.13 1.65 -21.38
C ARG A 311 8.66 0.69 -20.32
N VAL A 312 7.83 -0.28 -19.95
CA VAL A 312 8.25 -1.38 -19.08
C VAL A 312 9.15 -2.33 -19.90
N PRO A 313 10.39 -2.60 -19.48
CA PRO A 313 11.27 -3.55 -20.17
C PRO A 313 10.69 -4.97 -20.25
N GLU A 314 10.99 -5.69 -21.35
CA GLU A 314 10.56 -7.09 -21.54
C GLU A 314 11.59 -8.10 -21.00
N ASP A 315 12.78 -7.65 -20.61
CA ASP A 315 13.89 -8.50 -20.17
C ASP A 315 13.67 -9.15 -18.78
N ASP A 316 14.33 -10.28 -18.55
CA ASP A 316 14.39 -10.92 -17.23
C ASP A 316 15.24 -10.05 -16.28
N MET A 317 14.59 -9.24 -15.44
CA MET A 317 15.28 -8.28 -14.58
C MET A 317 15.13 -8.59 -13.09
N ALA A 318 16.22 -8.39 -12.36
CA ALA A 318 16.33 -8.43 -10.91
C ALA A 318 17.02 -7.14 -10.45
N ILE A 319 16.72 -6.67 -9.24
CA ILE A 319 17.50 -5.59 -8.63
C ILE A 319 18.96 -6.02 -8.46
N GLU A 320 19.89 -5.11 -8.68
CA GLU A 320 21.32 -5.40 -8.58
C GLU A 320 21.81 -5.26 -7.12
N ASP A 321 22.96 -5.86 -6.80
CA ASP A 321 23.57 -5.69 -5.48
C ASP A 321 23.90 -4.22 -5.18
N ALA A 322 24.17 -3.43 -6.22
CA ALA A 322 24.37 -1.99 -6.12
C ALA A 322 23.11 -1.24 -5.64
N ASP A 323 21.92 -1.67 -6.05
CA ASP A 323 20.66 -1.07 -5.60
C ASP A 323 20.43 -1.33 -4.11
N ILE A 324 20.72 -2.56 -3.66
CA ILE A 324 20.65 -2.94 -2.24
C ILE A 324 21.67 -2.15 -1.41
N ALA A 325 22.93 -2.09 -1.87
CA ALA A 325 24.00 -1.38 -1.18
C ALA A 325 23.70 0.12 -1.03
N TRP A 326 23.04 0.72 -2.02
CA TRP A 326 22.57 2.09 -1.92
C TRP A 326 21.55 2.26 -0.78
N VAL A 327 20.57 1.36 -0.69
CA VAL A 327 19.56 1.38 0.39
C VAL A 327 20.21 1.18 1.76
N ASP A 328 21.13 0.21 1.89
CA ASP A 328 21.86 -0.02 3.14
C ASP A 328 22.63 1.24 3.60
N THR A 329 23.31 1.91 2.66
CA THR A 329 24.01 3.18 2.94
C THR A 329 23.03 4.25 3.40
N ARG A 330 21.90 4.41 2.71
CA ARG A 330 20.89 5.41 3.03
C ARG A 330 20.24 5.19 4.39
N LEU A 331 19.97 3.95 4.75
CA LEU A 331 19.42 3.58 6.06
C LEU A 331 20.44 3.85 7.18
N ALA A 332 21.73 3.57 6.95
CA ALA A 332 22.79 3.87 7.91
C ALA A 332 22.96 5.37 8.17
N GLU A 333 22.91 6.21 7.12
CA GLU A 333 22.95 7.68 7.26
C GLU A 333 21.82 8.20 8.15
N ILE A 334 20.61 7.68 7.97
CA ILE A 334 19.43 8.12 8.73
C ILE A 334 19.48 7.59 10.16
N ALA A 335 19.92 6.36 10.37
CA ALA A 335 20.12 5.79 11.70
C ALA A 335 21.17 6.58 12.51
N ALA A 336 22.20 7.12 11.85
CA ALA A 336 23.22 7.95 12.49
C ALA A 336 22.70 9.35 12.90
N THR A 337 21.65 9.84 12.24
CA THR A 337 21.11 11.20 12.44
C THR A 337 19.80 11.24 13.24
N SER A 338 19.16 10.09 13.45
CA SER A 338 17.90 9.97 14.19
C SER A 338 18.03 8.89 15.28
N PRO A 339 18.13 9.26 16.57
CA PRO A 339 18.23 8.31 17.67
C PRO A 339 17.08 7.29 17.70
N ASP A 340 15.87 7.73 17.34
CA ASP A 340 14.67 6.88 17.28
C ASP A 340 14.75 5.79 16.20
N ARG A 341 15.61 5.99 15.18
CA ARG A 341 15.84 5.04 14.09
C ARG A 341 17.12 4.23 14.23
N ALA A 342 17.96 4.54 15.22
CA ALA A 342 19.19 3.80 15.46
C ALA A 342 18.92 2.33 15.82
N SER A 343 17.81 2.05 16.51
CA SER A 343 17.41 0.70 16.94
C SER A 343 16.78 -0.14 15.82
N ASN A 344 16.02 0.49 14.93
CA ASN A 344 15.41 -0.14 13.76
C ASN A 344 15.36 0.85 12.58
N PRO A 345 16.41 0.87 11.73
CA PRO A 345 16.44 1.76 10.55
C PRO A 345 15.31 1.49 9.55
N LEU A 346 14.77 0.27 9.55
CA LEU A 346 13.67 -0.17 8.70
C LEU A 346 12.29 0.08 9.35
N ALA A 347 12.19 0.68 10.53
CA ALA A 347 10.90 1.08 11.08
C ALA A 347 10.15 1.97 10.08
N TRP A 348 8.82 1.81 10.01
CA TRP A 348 8.01 2.61 9.08
C TRP A 348 8.21 4.11 9.32
N ILE A 349 8.19 4.88 8.23
CA ILE A 349 8.88 6.18 8.16
C ILE A 349 8.17 7.26 9.00
N ARG A 350 6.85 7.20 9.10
CA ARG A 350 6.07 8.14 9.90
C ARG A 350 4.86 7.45 10.54
N PRO A 351 4.44 7.89 11.74
CA PRO A 351 3.18 7.45 12.32
C PRO A 351 1.99 7.95 11.48
N PHE A 352 0.81 7.43 11.80
CA PHE A 352 -0.46 7.93 11.27
C PHE A 352 -0.72 9.38 11.68
N GLU A 353 -1.26 10.18 10.76
CA GLU A 353 -1.75 11.54 10.98
C GLU A 353 -3.06 11.74 10.19
N LEU A 354 -3.95 12.61 10.71
CA LEU A 354 -5.18 12.97 10.02
C LEU A 354 -4.85 13.84 8.79
N THR A 355 -5.20 13.37 7.60
CA THR A 355 -4.94 14.08 6.33
C THR A 355 -6.18 14.66 5.68
N ALA A 356 -7.37 14.44 6.23
CA ALA A 356 -8.62 15.04 5.79
C ALA A 356 -9.56 15.27 6.99
N PRO A 357 -10.54 16.20 6.88
CA PRO A 357 -11.54 16.36 7.92
C PRO A 357 -12.31 15.05 8.17
N PRO A 358 -12.64 14.74 9.43
CA PRO A 358 -13.40 13.55 9.74
C PRO A 358 -14.85 13.67 9.27
N ALA A 359 -15.53 12.53 9.17
CA ALA A 359 -16.96 12.46 8.86
C ALA A 359 -17.80 13.45 9.67
N TYR A 360 -18.89 13.94 9.08
CA TYR A 360 -19.81 14.91 9.69
C TYR A 360 -19.20 16.28 10.04
N SER A 361 -17.98 16.56 9.57
CA SER A 361 -17.37 17.89 9.66
C SER A 361 -17.83 18.80 8.52
N ALA A 362 -17.63 20.12 8.67
CA ALA A 362 -17.83 21.04 7.56
C ALA A 362 -16.92 20.67 6.36
N PRO A 363 -17.39 20.80 5.11
CA PRO A 363 -16.60 20.43 3.93
C PRO A 363 -15.26 21.16 3.89
N SER A 364 -14.17 20.42 3.63
CA SER A 364 -12.86 21.02 3.30
C SER A 364 -12.96 21.79 1.99
N GLN A 365 -12.41 23.00 1.94
CA GLN A 365 -12.23 23.74 0.68
C GLN A 365 -10.99 23.27 -0.11
N LEU A 366 -10.12 22.45 0.49
CA LEU A 366 -8.91 21.93 -0.17
C LEU A 366 -9.19 20.54 -0.77
N PRO A 367 -9.08 20.37 -2.10
CA PRO A 367 -9.54 19.17 -2.80
C PRO A 367 -8.55 18.01 -2.81
N VAL A 368 -7.23 18.25 -2.70
CA VAL A 368 -6.19 17.22 -2.71
C VAL A 368 -5.04 17.68 -1.84
N VAL A 369 -4.57 16.79 -0.99
CA VAL A 369 -3.61 17.12 0.06
C VAL A 369 -2.42 16.19 0.11
N GLY A 370 -2.30 15.16 -0.73
CA GLY A 370 -1.17 14.21 -0.66
C GLY A 370 -1.13 13.47 0.69
N ASN A 371 0.03 12.91 1.07
CA ASN A 371 0.19 12.26 2.38
C ASN A 371 1.61 12.43 2.94
N PRO A 372 1.80 12.83 4.21
CA PRO A 372 3.13 13.05 4.76
C PRO A 372 3.97 11.76 4.84
N GLN A 373 3.34 10.58 4.89
CA GLN A 373 4.05 9.30 4.85
C GLN A 373 4.64 9.03 3.45
N THR A 374 3.89 9.36 2.40
CA THR A 374 4.36 9.28 1.02
C THR A 374 5.53 10.23 0.78
N ASP A 375 5.42 11.50 1.20
CA ASP A 375 6.50 12.48 1.09
C ASP A 375 7.77 11.98 1.79
N ALA A 376 7.63 11.44 2.99
CA ALA A 376 8.76 10.96 3.78
C ALA A 376 9.43 9.72 3.15
N LEU A 377 8.67 8.83 2.52
CA LEU A 377 9.22 7.70 1.77
C LEU A 377 9.98 8.15 0.52
N LEU A 378 9.42 9.08 -0.24
CA LEU A 378 10.07 9.62 -1.43
C LEU A 378 11.35 10.39 -1.04
N ALA A 379 11.33 11.15 0.06
CA ALA A 379 12.51 11.81 0.62
C ALA A 379 13.59 10.82 1.11
N LEU A 380 13.19 9.71 1.74
CA LEU A 380 14.10 8.61 2.10
C LEU A 380 14.84 8.11 0.85
N LEU A 381 14.10 7.83 -0.21
CA LEU A 381 14.62 7.25 -1.46
C LEU A 381 15.22 8.29 -2.43
N LYS A 382 15.13 9.59 -2.11
CA LYS A 382 15.52 10.72 -2.97
C LYS A 382 14.80 10.69 -4.34
N LEU A 383 13.49 10.46 -4.30
CA LEU A 383 12.64 10.34 -5.48
C LEU A 383 11.65 11.52 -5.57
N PRO A 384 11.31 11.99 -6.78
CA PRO A 384 10.25 12.98 -6.96
C PRO A 384 8.86 12.34 -6.92
N HIS A 385 7.84 13.17 -6.69
CA HIS A 385 6.45 12.78 -6.91
C HIS A 385 6.17 12.61 -8.42
N VAL A 386 5.58 11.47 -8.81
CA VAL A 386 5.19 11.18 -10.21
C VAL A 386 3.70 10.86 -10.32
N VAL A 387 3.25 9.83 -9.57
CA VAL A 387 1.84 9.35 -9.53
C VAL A 387 1.08 9.81 -8.27
N THR A 388 1.74 10.61 -7.45
CA THR A 388 1.25 11.19 -6.19
C THR A 388 1.52 12.69 -6.24
N VAL A 389 0.99 13.45 -5.29
CA VAL A 389 1.31 14.88 -5.12
C VAL A 389 1.90 15.14 -3.74
N PRO A 390 2.72 16.20 -3.56
CA PRO A 390 3.24 16.59 -2.25
C PRO A 390 2.14 16.85 -1.22
N TYR A 391 2.44 16.58 0.05
CA TYR A 391 1.48 16.79 1.13
C TYR A 391 1.25 18.29 1.41
N VAL A 392 -0.02 18.70 1.48
CA VAL A 392 -0.44 20.03 1.91
C VAL A 392 -1.23 19.88 3.23
N PRO A 393 -0.71 20.42 4.36
CA PRO A 393 -1.37 20.28 5.65
C PRO A 393 -2.82 20.79 5.65
N VAL A 394 -3.70 20.05 6.31
CA VAL A 394 -5.11 20.44 6.50
C VAL A 394 -5.16 21.77 7.26
N GLY A 395 -5.70 22.81 6.62
CA GLY A 395 -5.81 24.16 7.20
C GLY A 395 -4.65 25.11 6.87
N ALA A 396 -3.70 24.72 6.01
CA ALA A 396 -2.72 25.65 5.48
C ALA A 396 -3.40 26.75 4.62
N PRO A 397 -2.96 28.02 4.71
CA PRO A 397 -3.45 29.07 3.82
C PRO A 397 -3.09 28.70 2.36
N PRO A 398 -3.91 29.08 1.36
CA PRO A 398 -3.58 28.82 -0.03
C PRO A 398 -2.24 29.49 -0.36
N ALA A 399 -1.30 28.70 -0.92
CA ALA A 399 -0.02 29.24 -1.38
C ALA A 399 -0.29 30.26 -2.49
N ASP A 400 0.23 31.49 -2.33
CA ASP A 400 0.21 32.49 -3.39
C ASP A 400 1.20 32.05 -4.48
N PRO A 401 0.74 31.75 -5.71
CA PRO A 401 1.62 31.35 -6.80
C PRO A 401 2.63 32.45 -7.22
N ASN A 402 2.51 33.66 -6.69
CA ASN A 402 3.47 34.76 -6.87
C ASN A 402 4.35 35.04 -5.64
N ALA A 403 4.27 34.24 -4.58
CA ALA A 403 5.17 34.38 -3.44
C ALA A 403 6.60 34.00 -3.87
N ILE A 404 7.48 34.99 -3.95
CA ILE A 404 8.93 34.79 -4.09
C ILE A 404 9.47 34.60 -2.68
N GLU A 405 9.99 33.41 -2.36
CA GLU A 405 10.79 33.21 -1.16
C GLU A 405 12.09 34.03 -1.30
N LEU A 406 12.20 35.10 -0.50
CA LEU A 406 13.34 36.03 -0.51
C LEU A 406 14.42 35.66 0.52
N ASP A 407 14.36 34.47 1.10
CA ASP A 407 15.29 34.05 2.16
C ASP A 407 16.35 33.11 1.59
N ASP A 408 17.21 33.63 0.70
CA ASP A 408 18.51 33.03 0.34
C ASP A 408 19.40 34.01 -0.47
N ILE A 409 19.35 35.31 -0.15
CA ILE A 409 20.37 36.26 -0.60
C ILE A 409 21.26 36.58 0.60
N GLU A 410 22.28 35.74 0.80
CA GLU A 410 23.43 36.11 1.64
C GLU A 410 23.98 37.47 1.16
N GLU A 411 24.06 38.42 2.10
CA GLU A 411 24.73 39.72 1.91
C GLU A 411 26.19 39.50 1.51
N VAL A 412 26.48 39.52 0.21
CA VAL A 412 27.85 39.77 -0.28
C VAL A 412 27.95 41.26 -0.65
N ALA A 413 27.88 42.12 0.35
CA ALA A 413 28.20 43.54 0.19
C ALA A 413 29.73 43.72 0.12
N ALA A 414 30.28 43.76 -1.09
CA ALA A 414 31.62 44.29 -1.32
C ALA A 414 31.60 45.82 -1.13
N PRO A 415 32.56 46.43 -0.41
CA PRO A 415 32.58 47.87 -0.22
C PRO A 415 32.92 48.59 -1.52
N VAL A 416 31.97 49.39 -2.02
CA VAL A 416 32.17 50.32 -3.14
C VAL A 416 32.94 51.54 -2.61
N ALA A 417 34.13 51.77 -3.17
CA ALA A 417 34.92 52.96 -2.89
C ALA A 417 34.20 54.21 -3.44
N VAL A 418 33.98 55.19 -2.57
CA VAL A 418 33.48 56.52 -2.94
C VAL A 418 34.58 57.24 -3.71
N VAL A 419 34.32 57.53 -4.98
CA VAL A 419 35.15 58.44 -5.80
C VAL A 419 34.59 59.84 -5.57
N GLU A 420 35.35 60.68 -4.86
CA GLU A 420 35.03 62.10 -4.70
C GLU A 420 35.15 62.82 -6.05
N ASP A 421 34.11 63.55 -6.45
CA ASP A 421 34.11 64.41 -7.63
C ASP A 421 34.84 65.73 -7.29
N PRO A 422 35.99 66.02 -7.91
CA PRO A 422 36.79 67.20 -7.61
C PRO A 422 36.16 68.53 -8.10
N ASN A 423 34.95 68.53 -8.67
CA ASN A 423 34.30 69.72 -9.22
C ASN A 423 32.96 70.09 -8.55
N ALA A 424 32.60 69.51 -7.41
CA ALA A 424 31.42 69.95 -6.66
C ALA A 424 31.73 71.29 -5.96
N LEU A 425 31.19 72.39 -6.51
CA LEU A 425 31.24 73.72 -5.90
C LEU A 425 30.19 73.84 -4.78
N ASP A 426 30.64 74.25 -3.60
CA ASP A 426 29.83 74.53 -2.41
C ASP A 426 29.31 75.97 -2.46
N ILE A 427 28.00 76.17 -2.31
CA ILE A 427 27.33 77.46 -2.55
C ILE A 427 27.32 78.38 -1.32
N ASP A 428 27.95 77.99 -0.22
CA ASP A 428 28.22 78.89 0.90
C ASP A 428 29.41 79.84 0.64
N ASP A 429 30.05 79.75 -0.54
CA ASP A 429 31.13 80.66 -0.97
C ASP A 429 30.90 81.37 -2.33
N LEU A 430 29.69 81.32 -2.95
CA LEU A 430 29.10 82.35 -3.87
C LEU A 430 27.82 81.91 -4.61
#